data_AF-A0A521SBL3-F1
#
_entry.id   AF-A0A521SBL3-F1
#
_cell.length_a   1.000
_cell.length_b   1.000
_cell.length_c   1.000
_cell.angle_alpha   90.00
_cell.angle_beta   90.00
_cell.angle_gamma   90.00
#
_symmetry.space_group_name_H-M   'P 1'
#
loop_
_entity.id
_entity.type
_entity.pdbx_description
1 polymer ?
#
loop_
_entity_poly.entity_id
_entity_poly.type
_entity_poly.pdbx_seq_one_letter_code
_entity_poly.pdbx_strand_id
1 'polypeptide(L)'
;MTIRHKTEVQVTLLDMNHKELARQLMGAQLIVGGVAATILEAQGYSRKENSDPLYRPLLALPPGSVYCPRRRNAILTLIACRDGGEPGGCILLRTIEVDGAVVQGPGRVSEALGITTHAQQGTLVPHGDDVIELQLGAGTKAPSVPMPPPGGRGIGDETVKRLMPLIVKAYMKSGKGVSFQAYLNKTLAECPTERDLRRRLREQTQG
;
A
#
# COMPACT_ATOMS: atom_id res chain seq x y z
N MET A 1 -43.28 15.17 -0.08
CA MET A 1 -42.35 15.31 -1.22
C MET A 1 -41.05 15.96 -0.74
N THR A 2 -40.07 15.20 -0.24
CA THR A 2 -38.68 15.70 -0.13
C THR A 2 -37.70 14.53 0.04
N ILE A 3 -37.60 13.69 -1.00
CA ILE A 3 -36.54 12.68 -1.14
C ILE A 3 -35.82 13.04 -2.44
N ARG A 4 -35.12 14.18 -2.46
CA ARG A 4 -34.32 14.60 -3.63
C ARG A 4 -32.92 15.10 -3.24
N HIS A 5 -32.74 15.65 -2.04
CA HIS A 5 -31.44 16.15 -1.62
C HIS A 5 -30.41 15.08 -1.20
N LYS A 6 -30.84 13.88 -0.79
CA LYS A 6 -29.89 12.80 -0.42
C LYS A 6 -29.20 12.14 -1.62
N THR A 7 -29.81 12.20 -2.80
CA THR A 7 -29.32 11.53 -4.01
C THR A 7 -28.38 12.42 -4.83
N GLU A 8 -28.52 13.76 -4.75
CA GLU A 8 -27.66 14.70 -5.48
C GLU A 8 -26.23 14.80 -4.92
N VAL A 9 -26.04 14.61 -3.61
CA VAL A 9 -24.72 14.63 -2.95
C VAL A 9 -23.89 13.38 -3.29
N GLN A 10 -24.56 12.26 -3.61
CA GLN A 10 -23.91 10.97 -3.89
C GLN A 10 -23.38 10.84 -5.32
N VAL A 11 -24.02 11.53 -6.28
CA VAL A 11 -23.59 11.56 -7.70
C VAL A 11 -22.44 12.56 -7.93
N THR A 12 -22.27 13.54 -7.04
CA THR A 12 -21.29 14.62 -7.21
C THR A 12 -19.88 14.27 -6.73
N LEU A 13 -19.72 13.37 -5.76
CA LEU A 13 -18.41 13.07 -5.15
C LEU A 13 -17.42 12.46 -6.16
N LEU A 14 -17.91 11.61 -7.06
CA LEU A 14 -17.07 10.90 -8.02
C LEU A 14 -16.85 11.68 -9.32
N ASP A 15 -17.68 12.68 -9.63
CA ASP A 15 -17.48 13.55 -10.80
C ASP A 15 -16.46 14.69 -10.53
N MET A 16 -15.92 14.76 -9.32
CA MET A 16 -14.89 15.73 -8.92
C MET A 16 -13.55 15.47 -9.59
N ASN A 17 -12.73 16.54 -9.65
CA ASN A 17 -11.35 16.39 -10.09
C ASN A 17 -10.49 15.74 -9.00
N HIS A 18 -9.33 15.22 -9.40
CA HIS A 18 -8.39 14.53 -8.52
C HIS A 18 -7.97 15.32 -7.26
N LYS A 19 -7.97 16.65 -7.27
CA LYS A 19 -7.60 17.45 -6.08
C LYS A 19 -8.75 17.57 -5.09
N GLU A 20 -9.94 17.82 -5.59
CA GLU A 20 -11.16 17.92 -4.78
C GLU A 20 -11.50 16.58 -4.14
N LEU A 21 -11.48 15.51 -4.94
CA LEU A 21 -11.75 14.17 -4.43
C LEU A 21 -10.70 13.72 -3.42
N ALA A 22 -9.40 14.00 -3.66
CA ALA A 22 -8.36 13.71 -2.66
C ALA A 22 -8.65 14.40 -1.32
N ARG A 23 -9.05 15.67 -1.36
CA ARG A 23 -9.38 16.44 -0.14
C ARG A 23 -10.61 15.88 0.56
N GLN A 24 -11.64 15.51 -0.19
CA GLN A 24 -12.88 15.01 0.40
C GLN A 24 -12.74 13.61 0.99
N LEU A 25 -11.85 12.79 0.44
CA LEU A 25 -11.55 11.47 1.00
C LEU A 25 -10.78 11.54 2.32
N MET A 26 -10.14 12.67 2.65
CA MET A 26 -9.43 12.82 3.92
C MET A 26 -10.42 12.81 5.08
N GLY A 27 -10.20 11.91 6.05
CA GLY A 27 -11.09 11.72 7.20
C GLY A 27 -12.26 10.77 6.92
N ALA A 28 -12.50 10.39 5.67
CA ALA A 28 -13.55 9.44 5.34
C ALA A 28 -13.19 8.03 5.83
N GLN A 29 -14.22 7.30 6.27
CA GLN A 29 -14.14 5.89 6.59
C GLN A 29 -14.31 5.05 5.32
N LEU A 30 -13.30 4.26 5.00
CA LEU A 30 -13.27 3.30 3.91
C LEU A 30 -13.53 1.89 4.47
N ILE A 31 -14.53 1.20 3.93
CA ILE A 31 -14.85 -0.19 4.28
C ILE A 31 -14.45 -1.10 3.13
N VAL A 32 -13.58 -2.08 3.36
CA VAL A 32 -13.12 -3.04 2.33
C VAL A 32 -13.20 -4.45 2.87
N GLY A 33 -14.11 -5.28 2.33
CA GLY A 33 -14.22 -6.70 2.74
C GLY A 33 -14.43 -6.90 4.25
N GLY A 34 -15.11 -5.96 4.92
CA GLY A 34 -15.33 -5.96 6.37
C GLY A 34 -14.26 -5.25 7.21
N VAL A 35 -13.15 -4.81 6.61
CA VAL A 35 -12.14 -3.96 7.27
C VAL A 35 -12.57 -2.50 7.19
N ALA A 36 -12.69 -1.82 8.33
CA ALA A 36 -12.95 -0.38 8.39
C ALA A 36 -11.63 0.38 8.61
N ALA A 37 -11.39 1.38 7.78
CA ALA A 37 -10.20 2.21 7.82
C ALA A 37 -10.54 3.69 7.72
N THR A 38 -9.87 4.57 8.46
CA THR A 38 -9.96 6.01 8.24
C THR A 38 -8.86 6.47 7.30
N ILE A 39 -9.19 7.20 6.23
CA ILE A 39 -8.21 7.73 5.30
C ILE A 39 -7.54 8.95 5.94
N LEU A 40 -6.23 8.86 6.20
CA LEU A 40 -5.45 9.95 6.78
C LEU A 40 -4.65 10.73 5.75
N GLU A 41 -4.35 10.13 4.60
CA GLU A 41 -3.64 10.78 3.51
C GLU A 41 -4.02 10.15 2.17
N ALA A 42 -4.48 10.99 1.24
CA ALA A 42 -4.80 10.64 -0.13
C ALA A 42 -4.12 11.62 -1.10
N GLN A 43 -3.60 11.11 -2.20
CA GLN A 43 -2.91 11.91 -3.21
C GLN A 43 -3.61 11.78 -4.57
N GLY A 44 -4.04 12.91 -5.13
CA GLY A 44 -4.60 12.97 -6.48
C GLY A 44 -3.52 13.09 -7.56
N TYR A 45 -3.75 12.45 -8.69
CA TYR A 45 -2.93 12.53 -9.89
C TYR A 45 -3.80 12.82 -11.12
N SER A 46 -3.33 13.71 -11.97
CA SER A 46 -3.98 14.05 -13.24
C SER A 46 -3.88 12.92 -14.27
N ARG A 47 -4.67 13.01 -15.33
CA ARG A 47 -4.63 12.10 -16.47
C ARG A 47 -3.24 12.04 -17.12
N LYS A 48 -2.54 13.17 -17.18
CA LYS A 48 -1.18 13.27 -17.76
C LYS A 48 -0.14 12.49 -16.95
N GLU A 49 -0.29 12.47 -15.64
CA GLU A 49 0.60 11.74 -14.71
C GLU A 49 0.35 10.22 -14.75
N ASN A 50 -0.80 9.78 -15.25
CA ASN A 50 -1.19 8.38 -15.41
C ASN A 50 -0.85 7.81 -16.80
N SER A 51 0.14 8.38 -17.48
CA SER A 51 0.55 7.99 -18.85
C SER A 51 1.36 6.69 -18.92
N ASP A 52 1.84 6.18 -17.78
CA ASP A 52 2.54 4.89 -17.71
C ASP A 52 1.60 3.74 -18.17
N PRO A 53 2.06 2.81 -19.05
CA PRO A 53 1.26 1.68 -19.50
C PRO A 53 0.60 0.86 -18.39
N LEU A 54 1.21 0.80 -17.19
CA LEU A 54 0.66 0.11 -16.02
C LEU A 54 -0.72 0.65 -15.60
N TYR A 55 -0.95 1.94 -15.81
CA TYR A 55 -2.18 2.65 -15.42
C TYR A 55 -3.15 2.82 -16.58
N ARG A 56 -2.85 2.30 -17.77
CA ARG A 56 -3.72 2.40 -18.95
C ARG A 56 -5.17 1.99 -18.69
N PRO A 57 -5.47 0.92 -17.92
CA PRO A 57 -6.87 0.59 -17.60
C PRO A 57 -7.62 1.74 -16.93
N LEU A 58 -6.95 2.51 -16.06
CA LEU A 58 -7.53 3.62 -15.31
C LEU A 58 -8.03 4.75 -16.21
N LEU A 59 -7.40 4.96 -17.38
CA LEU A 59 -7.76 6.02 -18.32
C LEU A 59 -9.14 5.82 -18.97
N ALA A 60 -9.67 4.60 -18.90
CA ALA A 60 -10.96 4.22 -19.46
C ALA A 60 -12.00 3.87 -18.38
N LEU A 61 -11.61 3.81 -17.11
CA LEU A 61 -12.52 3.49 -16.02
C LEU A 61 -13.43 4.67 -15.70
N PRO A 62 -14.72 4.43 -15.43
CA PRO A 62 -15.61 5.47 -14.97
C PRO A 62 -15.20 5.96 -13.57
N PRO A 63 -15.50 7.22 -13.22
CA PRO A 63 -15.20 7.73 -11.90
C PRO A 63 -15.82 6.88 -10.77
N GLY A 64 -15.09 6.72 -9.67
CA GLY A 64 -15.43 5.81 -8.56
C GLY A 64 -15.06 4.36 -8.78
N SER A 65 -14.60 3.97 -9.97
CA SER A 65 -13.99 2.66 -10.15
C SER A 65 -12.68 2.58 -9.38
N VAL A 66 -12.33 1.38 -8.93
CA VAL A 66 -11.04 1.09 -8.29
C VAL A 66 -10.23 0.17 -9.19
N TYR A 67 -8.94 0.44 -9.28
CA TYR A 67 -7.97 -0.40 -9.98
C TYR A 67 -6.73 -0.63 -9.11
N CYS A 68 -6.31 -1.88 -9.02
CA CYS A 68 -5.23 -2.29 -8.12
C CYS A 68 -3.98 -2.81 -8.86
N PRO A 69 -3.17 -1.94 -9.49
CA PRO A 69 -1.98 -2.37 -10.20
C PRO A 69 -0.86 -2.77 -9.23
N ARG A 70 0.02 -3.65 -9.71
CA ARG A 70 1.24 -4.04 -9.01
C ARG A 70 2.38 -3.18 -9.53
N ARG A 71 3.05 -2.46 -8.64
CA ARG A 71 4.28 -1.73 -8.95
C ARG A 71 5.41 -2.28 -8.10
N ARG A 72 6.38 -2.94 -8.76
CA ARG A 72 7.43 -3.74 -8.08
C ARG A 72 6.78 -4.80 -7.19
N ASN A 73 7.04 -4.76 -5.89
CA ASN A 73 6.55 -5.74 -4.91
C ASN A 73 5.36 -5.24 -4.07
N ALA A 74 4.62 -4.25 -4.57
CA ALA A 74 3.47 -3.67 -3.88
C ALA A 74 2.24 -3.56 -4.79
N ILE A 75 1.06 -3.84 -4.23
CA ILE A 75 -0.22 -3.49 -4.86
C ILE A 75 -0.58 -2.07 -4.45
N LEU A 76 -1.01 -1.26 -5.41
CA LEU A 76 -1.51 0.09 -5.16
C LEU A 76 -3.03 0.05 -5.24
N THR A 77 -3.71 0.90 -4.46
CA THR A 77 -5.16 1.09 -4.57
C THR A 77 -5.40 2.45 -5.21
N LEU A 78 -5.86 2.44 -6.47
CA LEU A 78 -6.14 3.63 -7.25
C LEU A 78 -7.65 3.79 -7.44
N ILE A 79 -8.19 4.94 -7.08
CA ILE A 79 -9.59 5.29 -7.28
C ILE A 79 -9.66 6.20 -8.52
N ALA A 80 -10.36 5.79 -9.56
CA ALA A 80 -10.57 6.57 -10.77
C ALA A 80 -11.46 7.78 -10.49
N CYS A 81 -11.11 8.92 -11.08
CA CYS A 81 -11.88 10.17 -11.01
C CYS A 81 -11.74 10.95 -12.32
N ARG A 82 -12.42 12.09 -12.40
CA ARG A 82 -12.29 12.98 -13.55
C ARG A 82 -11.04 13.85 -13.46
N ASP A 83 -10.61 14.31 -14.63
CA ASP A 83 -9.60 15.34 -14.79
C ASP A 83 -10.02 16.24 -15.94
N GLY A 84 -10.41 17.49 -15.65
CA GLY A 84 -10.88 18.44 -16.66
C GLY A 84 -12.16 17.98 -17.40
N GLY A 85 -13.02 17.19 -16.76
CA GLY A 85 -14.25 16.67 -17.37
C GLY A 85 -14.09 15.32 -18.09
N GLU A 86 -12.85 14.87 -18.33
CA GLU A 86 -12.55 13.55 -18.91
C GLU A 86 -12.20 12.51 -17.83
N PRO A 87 -12.42 11.21 -18.05
CA PRO A 87 -11.91 10.17 -17.17
C PRO A 87 -10.37 10.12 -17.19
N GLY A 88 -9.77 9.49 -16.19
CA GLY A 88 -8.34 9.16 -16.16
C GLY A 88 -7.50 9.90 -15.12
N GLY A 89 -8.11 10.77 -14.31
CA GLY A 89 -7.53 11.16 -13.03
C GLY A 89 -7.60 10.01 -12.03
N CYS A 90 -6.74 9.99 -11.02
CA CYS A 90 -6.85 9.01 -9.94
C CYS A 90 -6.48 9.54 -8.58
N ILE A 91 -6.95 8.85 -7.53
CA ILE A 91 -6.51 9.03 -6.16
C ILE A 91 -5.74 7.79 -5.71
N LEU A 92 -4.57 8.02 -5.13
CA LEU A 92 -3.76 7.02 -4.43
C LEU A 92 -3.91 7.19 -2.93
N LEU A 93 -4.29 6.12 -2.23
CA LEU A 93 -4.27 6.10 -0.78
C LEU A 93 -2.83 5.96 -0.26
N ARG A 94 -2.41 6.85 0.64
CA ARG A 94 -1.02 6.91 1.14
C ARG A 94 -0.90 6.50 2.59
N THR A 95 -1.85 6.93 3.41
CA THR A 95 -1.88 6.67 4.84
C THR A 95 -3.32 6.43 5.29
N ILE A 96 -3.52 5.38 6.09
CA ILE A 96 -4.80 5.06 6.71
C ILE A 96 -4.62 4.75 8.19
N GLU A 97 -5.69 4.77 8.95
CA GLU A 97 -5.79 4.22 10.29
C GLU A 97 -6.73 3.02 10.29
N VAL A 98 -6.28 1.88 10.81
CA VAL A 98 -7.09 0.65 10.96
C VAL A 98 -6.90 0.16 12.39
N ASP A 99 -7.99 -0.08 13.10
CA ASP A 99 -7.97 -0.55 14.50
C ASP A 99 -7.05 0.28 15.42
N GLY A 100 -7.02 1.61 15.23
CA GLY A 100 -6.18 2.53 16.00
C GLY A 100 -4.69 2.55 15.61
N ALA A 101 -4.28 1.79 14.58
CA ALA A 101 -2.91 1.76 14.08
C ALA A 101 -2.77 2.52 12.76
N VAL A 102 -1.80 3.44 12.71
CA VAL A 102 -1.48 4.21 11.50
C VAL A 102 -0.61 3.39 10.55
N VAL A 103 -1.11 3.17 9.33
CA VAL A 103 -0.42 2.46 8.24
C VAL A 103 0.00 3.45 7.17
N GLN A 104 1.32 3.64 7.04
CA GLN A 104 1.92 4.52 6.03
C GLN A 104 2.52 3.73 4.88
N GLY A 105 2.26 4.19 3.66
CA GLY A 105 2.83 3.68 2.42
C GLY A 105 1.77 2.99 1.54
N PRO A 106 1.63 3.37 0.26
CA PRO A 106 0.53 2.89 -0.59
C PRO A 106 0.41 1.37 -0.74
N GLY A 107 1.55 0.66 -0.74
CA GLY A 107 1.59 -0.80 -0.74
C GLY A 107 1.03 -1.41 0.54
N ARG A 108 1.46 -0.87 1.69
CA ARG A 108 1.06 -1.33 3.02
C ARG A 108 -0.39 -0.99 3.30
N VAL A 109 -0.87 0.15 2.80
CA VAL A 109 -2.28 0.54 2.82
C VAL A 109 -3.12 -0.52 2.11
N SER A 110 -2.76 -0.89 0.87
CA SER A 110 -3.49 -1.91 0.12
C SER A 110 -3.48 -3.27 0.83
N GLU A 111 -2.34 -3.69 1.37
CA GLU A 111 -2.21 -4.92 2.17
C GLU A 111 -3.10 -4.90 3.43
N ALA A 112 -3.12 -3.78 4.17
CA ALA A 112 -3.95 -3.62 5.37
C ALA A 112 -5.45 -3.65 5.07
N LEU A 113 -5.86 -3.23 3.87
CA LEU A 113 -7.23 -3.33 3.37
C LEU A 113 -7.55 -4.73 2.79
N GLY A 114 -6.62 -5.69 2.86
CA GLY A 114 -6.80 -7.04 2.30
C GLY A 114 -6.63 -7.14 0.78
N ILE A 115 -6.19 -6.06 0.12
CA ILE A 115 -6.00 -5.98 -1.33
C ILE A 115 -4.61 -6.51 -1.70
N THR A 116 -4.56 -7.79 -2.09
CA THR A 116 -3.31 -8.51 -2.38
C THR A 116 -3.18 -8.96 -3.84
N THR A 117 -4.27 -8.90 -4.60
CA THR A 117 -4.35 -9.38 -5.98
C THR A 117 -4.03 -8.26 -6.97
N HIS A 118 -3.15 -8.54 -7.92
CA HIS A 118 -2.85 -7.61 -9.00
C HIS A 118 -4.02 -7.48 -9.98
N ALA A 119 -4.23 -6.27 -10.50
CA ALA A 119 -5.22 -5.94 -11.49
C ALA A 119 -6.67 -6.20 -11.03
N GLN A 120 -6.86 -6.30 -9.71
CA GLN A 120 -8.18 -6.33 -9.13
C GLN A 120 -8.89 -5.01 -9.44
N GLN A 121 -10.19 -5.10 -9.72
CA GLN A 121 -11.04 -3.96 -9.97
C GLN A 121 -12.21 -3.96 -9.00
N GLY A 122 -12.76 -2.78 -8.76
CA GLY A 122 -13.89 -2.59 -7.88
C GLY A 122 -14.58 -1.27 -8.11
N THR A 123 -15.45 -0.91 -7.19
CA THR A 123 -16.21 0.34 -7.23
C THR A 123 -16.39 0.88 -5.81
N LEU A 124 -16.31 2.20 -5.67
CA LEU A 124 -16.69 2.89 -4.45
C LEU A 124 -18.21 3.06 -4.40
N VAL A 125 -18.78 2.67 -3.26
CA VAL A 125 -20.20 2.77 -2.94
C VAL A 125 -20.34 3.64 -1.68
N PRO A 126 -20.77 4.90 -1.80
CA PRO A 126 -20.98 5.76 -0.63
C PRO A 126 -22.21 5.29 0.17
N HIS A 127 -22.07 5.19 1.50
CA HIS A 127 -23.14 4.80 2.43
C HIS A 127 -23.61 5.95 3.33
N GLY A 128 -22.99 7.13 3.21
CA GLY A 128 -23.29 8.34 3.98
C GLY A 128 -22.34 9.46 3.58
N ASP A 129 -22.25 10.50 4.40
CA ASP A 129 -21.41 11.67 4.11
C ASP A 129 -19.90 11.34 4.22
N ASP A 130 -19.53 10.45 5.15
CA ASP A 130 -18.13 10.10 5.43
C ASP A 130 -17.83 8.60 5.33
N VAL A 131 -18.79 7.76 4.94
CA VAL A 131 -18.60 6.30 4.85
C VAL A 131 -18.66 5.84 3.41
N ILE A 132 -17.61 5.18 2.97
CA ILE A 132 -17.43 4.70 1.61
C ILE A 132 -17.06 3.22 1.67
N GLU A 133 -17.84 2.36 1.02
CA GLU A 133 -17.49 0.96 0.84
C GLU A 133 -16.77 0.76 -0.49
N LEU A 134 -15.68 0.01 -0.47
CA LEU A 134 -14.95 -0.42 -1.65
C LEU A 134 -15.36 -1.86 -1.96
N GLN A 135 -16.23 -2.02 -2.95
CA GLN A 135 -16.68 -3.32 -3.43
C GLN A 135 -15.72 -3.82 -4.51
N LEU A 136 -14.96 -4.86 -4.20
CA LEU A 136 -14.07 -5.50 -5.17
C LEU A 136 -14.80 -6.63 -5.90
N GLY A 137 -14.61 -6.74 -7.22
CA GLY A 137 -15.19 -7.81 -8.04
C GLY A 137 -14.79 -9.21 -7.56
N ALA A 138 -15.75 -10.15 -7.60
CA ALA A 138 -15.70 -11.47 -6.99
C ALA A 138 -14.38 -12.22 -7.25
N GLY A 139 -13.57 -12.32 -6.21
CA GLY A 139 -12.29 -13.04 -6.19
C GLY A 139 -11.54 -12.97 -4.86
N THR A 140 -12.11 -12.40 -3.81
CA THR A 140 -11.45 -12.24 -2.51
C THR A 140 -12.31 -12.83 -1.40
N LYS A 141 -11.97 -14.06 -0.99
CA LYS A 141 -12.31 -14.54 0.35
C LYS A 141 -11.71 -13.54 1.34
N ALA A 142 -12.51 -13.13 2.33
CA ALA A 142 -11.98 -12.49 3.53
C ALA A 142 -10.84 -13.37 4.08
N PRO A 143 -9.62 -12.83 4.32
CA PRO A 143 -8.56 -13.61 4.91
C PRO A 143 -8.92 -13.88 6.37
N SER A 144 -9.38 -15.09 6.66
CA SER A 144 -9.39 -15.67 8.01
C SER A 144 -7.95 -16.09 8.38
N VAL A 145 -7.05 -15.11 8.44
CA VAL A 145 -5.69 -15.33 8.93
C VAL A 145 -5.47 -14.32 10.06
N PRO A 146 -5.15 -14.77 11.29
CA PRO A 146 -4.78 -13.83 12.33
C PRO A 146 -3.60 -13.00 11.83
N MET A 147 -3.71 -11.68 11.94
CA MET A 147 -2.63 -10.74 11.66
C MET A 147 -1.32 -11.28 12.24
N PRO A 148 -0.26 -11.51 11.43
CA PRO A 148 1.05 -11.69 11.99
C PRO A 148 1.46 -10.36 12.63
N PRO A 149 2.09 -10.36 13.81
CA PRO A 149 2.60 -9.13 14.41
C PRO A 149 3.61 -8.49 13.46
N PRO A 150 3.88 -7.17 13.58
CA PRO A 150 4.83 -6.47 12.73
C PRO A 150 6.25 -7.00 13.00
N GLY A 151 6.64 -8.06 12.29
CA GLY A 151 7.91 -8.76 12.40
C GLY A 151 8.50 -8.94 11.00
N GLY A 152 9.74 -8.51 10.83
CA GLY A 152 10.36 -8.31 9.52
C GLY A 152 10.38 -9.55 8.63
N ARG A 153 10.33 -9.31 7.31
CA ARG A 153 10.68 -10.34 6.30
C ARG A 153 12.01 -10.96 6.71
N GLY A 154 12.03 -12.29 6.83
CA GLY A 154 13.25 -13.06 7.02
C GLY A 154 14.28 -12.71 5.95
N ILE A 155 15.55 -12.88 6.27
CA ILE A 155 16.66 -12.49 5.39
C ILE A 155 16.73 -13.47 4.22
N GLY A 156 16.20 -13.07 3.07
CA GLY A 156 16.34 -13.83 1.82
C GLY A 156 17.69 -13.62 1.14
N ASP A 157 18.05 -14.52 0.22
CA ASP A 157 19.34 -14.52 -0.50
C ASP A 157 19.65 -13.19 -1.18
N GLU A 158 18.65 -12.51 -1.73
CA GLU A 158 18.81 -11.19 -2.36
C GLU A 158 19.22 -10.10 -1.35
N THR A 159 18.72 -10.19 -0.11
CA THR A 159 19.14 -9.30 0.97
C THR A 159 20.57 -9.59 1.40
N VAL A 160 20.95 -10.87 1.48
CA VAL A 160 22.32 -11.29 1.80
C VAL A 160 23.30 -10.78 0.74
N LYS A 161 23.01 -10.97 -0.55
CA LYS A 161 23.84 -10.47 -1.65
C LYS A 161 24.02 -8.95 -1.58
N ARG A 162 22.94 -8.21 -1.36
CA ARG A 162 22.98 -6.75 -1.25
C ARG A 162 23.83 -6.27 -0.06
N LEU A 163 23.81 -6.98 1.05
CA LEU A 163 24.56 -6.64 2.26
C LEU A 163 25.95 -7.27 2.32
N MET A 164 26.32 -8.11 1.35
CA MET A 164 27.59 -8.83 1.30
C MET A 164 28.82 -7.93 1.52
N PRO A 165 28.92 -6.72 0.94
CA PRO A 165 30.05 -5.82 1.21
C PRO A 165 30.20 -5.44 2.69
N LEU A 166 29.08 -5.24 3.39
CA LEU A 166 29.07 -4.92 4.82
C LEU A 166 29.35 -6.16 5.67
N ILE A 167 28.82 -7.32 5.27
CA ILE A 167 29.06 -8.61 5.94
C ILE A 167 30.55 -8.98 5.88
N VAL A 168 31.17 -8.86 4.71
CA VAL A 168 32.61 -9.13 4.53
C VAL A 168 33.43 -8.15 5.36
N LYS A 169 33.08 -6.85 5.37
CA LYS A 169 33.78 -5.86 6.19
C LYS A 169 33.70 -6.17 7.69
N ALA A 170 32.52 -6.57 8.18
CA ALA A 170 32.32 -6.96 9.58
C ALA A 170 33.07 -8.25 9.93
N TYR A 171 33.09 -9.23 9.02
CA TYR A 171 33.88 -10.46 9.15
C TYR A 171 35.38 -10.20 9.23
N MET A 172 35.93 -9.35 8.35
CA MET A 172 37.36 -9.04 8.35
C MET A 172 37.84 -8.42 9.67
N LYS A 173 36.93 -7.78 10.42
CA LYS A 173 37.23 -7.14 11.69
C LYS A 173 36.98 -8.03 12.91
N SER A 174 35.92 -8.84 12.89
CA SER A 174 35.44 -9.61 14.06
C SER A 174 35.49 -11.13 13.91
N GLY A 175 35.67 -11.65 12.68
CA GLY A 175 35.63 -13.06 12.34
C GLY A 175 36.97 -13.80 12.48
N LYS A 176 37.84 -13.38 13.40
CA LYS A 176 39.13 -14.05 13.60
C LYS A 176 38.91 -15.48 14.10
N GLY A 177 39.50 -16.46 13.42
CA GLY A 177 39.49 -17.87 13.84
C GLY A 177 38.24 -18.68 13.45
N VAL A 178 37.32 -18.11 12.67
CA VAL A 178 36.16 -18.84 12.13
C VAL A 178 36.10 -18.68 10.61
N SER A 179 35.57 -19.66 9.89
CA SER A 179 35.38 -19.52 8.44
C SER A 179 34.30 -18.49 8.12
N PHE A 180 34.41 -17.84 6.95
CA PHE A 180 33.41 -16.87 6.49
C PHE A 180 32.01 -17.48 6.45
N GLN A 181 31.88 -18.73 6.00
CA GLN A 181 30.60 -19.44 5.96
C GLN A 181 30.03 -19.67 7.37
N ALA A 182 30.85 -20.05 8.34
CA ALA A 182 30.42 -20.22 9.73
C ALA A 182 29.98 -18.89 10.36
N TYR A 183 30.71 -17.82 10.08
CA TYR A 183 30.34 -16.47 10.50
C TYR A 183 29.03 -16.00 9.86
N LEU A 184 28.84 -16.23 8.56
CA LEU A 184 27.62 -15.88 7.84
C LEU A 184 26.42 -16.62 8.41
N ASN A 185 26.50 -17.95 8.53
CA ASN A 185 25.43 -18.78 9.07
C ASN A 185 25.04 -18.35 10.49
N LYS A 186 26.03 -18.10 11.36
CA LYS A 186 25.80 -17.61 12.72
C LYS A 186 25.14 -16.23 12.72
N THR A 187 25.63 -15.31 11.90
CA THR A 187 25.11 -13.94 11.83
C THR A 187 23.67 -13.91 11.32
N LEU A 188 23.33 -14.73 10.33
CA LEU A 188 21.97 -14.86 9.80
C LEU A 188 21.04 -15.56 10.79
N ALA A 189 21.52 -16.56 11.53
CA ALA A 189 20.75 -17.21 12.58
C ALA A 189 20.42 -16.27 13.76
N GLU A 190 21.36 -15.38 14.11
CA GLU A 190 21.20 -14.41 15.20
C GLU A 190 20.44 -13.14 14.78
N CYS A 191 20.20 -12.91 13.49
CA CYS A 191 19.51 -11.74 12.96
C CYS A 191 18.23 -12.17 12.23
N PRO A 192 17.06 -12.16 12.88
CA PRO A 192 15.82 -12.64 12.26
C PRO A 192 15.30 -11.71 11.15
N THR A 193 15.75 -10.44 11.12
CA THR A 193 15.29 -9.43 10.15
C THR A 193 16.44 -8.71 9.46
N GLU A 194 16.21 -8.16 8.27
CA GLU A 194 17.19 -7.30 7.59
C GLU A 194 17.60 -6.09 8.44
N ARG A 195 16.67 -5.56 9.25
CA ARG A 195 16.92 -4.43 10.14
C ARG A 195 17.94 -4.80 11.22
N ASP A 196 17.78 -5.97 11.84
CA ASP A 196 18.72 -6.46 12.87
C ASP A 196 20.10 -6.74 12.27
N LEU A 197 20.14 -7.34 11.07
CA LEU A 197 21.39 -7.57 10.35
C LEU A 197 22.11 -6.25 10.05
N ARG A 198 21.41 -5.24 9.52
CA ARG A 198 22.01 -3.93 9.22
C ARG A 198 22.53 -3.21 10.47
N ARG A 199 21.77 -3.25 11.58
CA ARG A 199 22.18 -2.63 12.85
C ARG A 199 23.50 -3.25 13.33
N ARG A 200 23.55 -4.58 13.41
CA ARG A 200 24.73 -5.31 13.88
C ARG A 200 25.96 -5.10 13.00
N LEU A 201 25.80 -5.15 11.68
CA LEU A 201 26.90 -4.91 10.74
C LEU A 201 27.47 -3.49 10.87
N ARG A 202 26.64 -2.49 11.18
CA ARG A 202 27.10 -1.11 11.43
C ARG A 202 27.88 -0.99 12.74
N GLU A 203 27.37 -1.57 13.82
CA GLU A 203 28.05 -1.58 15.12
C GLU A 203 29.44 -2.23 15.01
N GLN A 204 29.55 -3.34 14.27
CA GLN A 204 30.82 -4.03 14.09
C GLN A 204 31.80 -3.27 13.18
N THR A 205 31.30 -2.46 12.25
CA THR A 205 32.14 -1.75 11.27
C THR A 205 32.48 -0.30 11.64
N GLN A 206 31.82 0.29 12.65
CA GLN A 206 32.03 1.66 13.11
C GLN A 206 32.88 1.81 14.39
N GLY A 207 33.21 0.71 15.08
CA GLY A 207 34.32 0.72 16.06
C GLY A 207 35.68 0.58 15.40
#